data_AF-A0AA88L8R0-F1
#
_entry.id   AF-A0AA88L8R0-F1
#
_cell.length_a   1.000
_cell.length_b   1.000
_cell.length_c   1.000
_cell.angle_alpha   90.00
_cell.angle_beta   90.00
_cell.angle_gamma   90.00
#
_symmetry.space_group_name_H-M   'P 1'
#
loop_
_entity.id
_entity.type
_entity.pdbx_description
1 polymer ?
#
loop_
_entity_poly.entity_id
_entity_poly.type
_entity_poly.pdbx_seq_one_letter_code
_entity_poly.pdbx_strand_id
1 'polypeptide(L)'
;MKDSRSIADIAVLAHEIAIGVSSDVSQAEWLLLRTETGPREDITWSHYFGLVNERGDSKYPEFTKLIKAMLTLSHSSADAERGFSRSGRILGEDKALMSECVLDARLMVYDTLNLYGGKPERFVITKELLNLAQYRQYEKNIDDLKNSIYIALLTDAVENPLI
;
A
#
# COMPACT_ATOMS: atom_id res chain seq x y z
N MET A 1 37.74 -8.80 -8.35
CA MET A 1 37.26 -7.60 -9.07
C MET A 1 35.75 -7.54 -9.30
N LYS A 2 34.99 -8.64 -9.07
CA LYS A 2 33.52 -8.66 -9.22
C LYS A 2 32.78 -8.14 -7.97
N ASP A 3 33.44 -8.19 -6.81
CA ASP A 3 32.83 -7.96 -5.49
C ASP A 3 32.57 -6.50 -5.15
N SER A 4 33.43 -5.59 -5.60
CA SER A 4 33.29 -4.14 -5.34
C SER A 4 32.08 -3.52 -6.03
N ARG A 5 31.60 -4.13 -7.12
CA ARG A 5 30.36 -3.69 -7.79
C ARG A 5 29.12 -4.00 -6.95
N SER A 6 29.02 -5.24 -6.42
CA SER A 6 27.85 -5.64 -5.61
C SER A 6 27.63 -4.81 -4.35
N ILE A 7 28.72 -4.37 -3.70
CA ILE A 7 28.66 -3.56 -2.47
C ILE A 7 28.28 -2.12 -2.80
N ALA A 8 28.83 -1.56 -3.89
CA ALA A 8 28.45 -0.25 -4.38
C ALA A 8 26.98 -0.22 -4.81
N ASP A 9 26.49 -1.28 -5.46
CA ASP A 9 25.10 -1.41 -5.88
C ASP A 9 24.14 -1.44 -4.67
N ILE A 10 24.51 -2.12 -3.58
CA ILE A 10 23.71 -2.14 -2.33
C ILE A 10 23.61 -0.74 -1.72
N ALA A 11 24.71 0.02 -1.72
CA ALA A 11 24.73 1.38 -1.18
C ALA A 11 23.86 2.33 -2.01
N VAL A 12 23.93 2.23 -3.34
CA VAL A 12 23.08 2.98 -4.27
C VAL A 12 21.61 2.63 -4.05
N LEU A 13 21.29 1.34 -3.98
CA LEU A 13 19.92 0.87 -3.75
C LEU A 13 19.37 1.30 -2.38
N ALA A 14 20.18 1.26 -1.32
CA ALA A 14 19.77 1.73 0.00
C ALA A 14 19.44 3.23 0.00
N HIS A 15 20.21 4.04 -0.73
CA HIS A 15 19.96 5.47 -0.88
C HIS A 15 18.73 5.75 -1.76
N GLU A 16 18.54 5.03 -2.87
CA GLU A 16 17.43 5.22 -3.81
C GLU A 16 16.06 4.84 -3.23
N ILE A 17 16.00 3.81 -2.39
CA ILE A 17 14.72 3.32 -1.84
C ILE A 17 14.25 4.20 -0.65
N ALA A 18 15.05 5.20 -0.21
CA ALA A 18 14.74 6.14 0.86
C ALA A 18 14.31 5.48 2.19
N ILE A 19 14.76 4.26 2.43
CA ILE A 19 14.58 3.58 3.72
C ILE A 19 15.72 4.09 4.59
N GLY A 20 15.45 4.46 5.84
CA GLY A 20 16.46 4.91 6.80
C GLY A 20 17.44 3.80 7.21
N VAL A 21 18.05 3.13 6.24
CA VAL A 21 19.05 2.07 6.36
C VAL A 21 20.42 2.73 6.36
N SER A 22 21.22 2.42 7.38
CA SER A 22 22.61 2.83 7.39
C SER A 22 23.39 2.00 6.37
N SER A 23 23.92 2.66 5.33
CA SER A 23 24.70 2.02 4.25
C SER A 23 25.84 1.18 4.81
N ASP A 24 26.59 1.69 5.79
CA ASP A 24 27.76 1.00 6.36
C ASP A 24 27.38 -0.31 7.08
N VAL A 25 26.25 -0.30 7.80
CA VAL A 25 25.73 -1.48 8.52
C VAL A 25 25.20 -2.52 7.52
N SER A 26 24.47 -2.08 6.49
CA SER A 26 23.94 -2.98 5.47
C SER A 26 25.04 -3.71 4.67
N GLN A 27 26.16 -3.04 4.41
CA GLN A 27 27.32 -3.65 3.75
C GLN A 27 28.04 -4.66 4.64
N ALA A 28 28.19 -4.36 5.94
CA ALA A 28 28.77 -5.29 6.91
C ALA A 28 27.91 -6.55 7.06
N GLU A 29 26.59 -6.39 7.16
CA GLU A 29 25.63 -7.51 7.21
C GLU A 29 25.68 -8.35 5.94
N TRP A 30 25.78 -7.73 4.76
CA TRP A 30 25.94 -8.44 3.49
C TRP A 30 27.21 -9.29 3.44
N LEU A 31 28.34 -8.74 3.90
CA LEU A 31 29.60 -9.49 3.96
C LEU A 31 29.51 -10.69 4.92
N LEU A 32 28.86 -10.52 6.07
CA LEU A 32 28.62 -11.61 7.02
C LEU A 32 27.72 -12.70 6.42
N LEU A 33 26.64 -12.31 5.73
CA LEU A 33 25.72 -13.24 5.07
C LEU A 33 26.42 -14.08 4.00
N ARG A 34 27.41 -13.50 3.28
CA ARG A 34 28.22 -14.23 2.30
C ARG A 34 29.15 -15.28 2.93
N THR A 35 29.59 -15.05 4.16
CA THR A 35 30.42 -16.01 4.90
C THR A 35 29.60 -17.10 5.57
N GLU A 36 28.28 -16.93 5.64
CA GLU A 36 27.37 -17.90 6.20
C GLU A 36 27.26 -19.14 5.28
N THR A 37 27.82 -20.27 5.71
CA THR A 37 27.69 -21.55 5.00
C THR A 37 26.32 -22.17 5.30
N GLY A 38 25.31 -21.81 4.52
CA GLY A 38 23.98 -22.43 4.53
C GLY A 38 23.80 -23.50 3.45
N PRO A 39 22.83 -24.43 3.58
CA PRO A 39 22.52 -25.43 2.55
C PRO A 39 22.24 -24.77 1.20
N ARG A 40 22.98 -25.17 0.18
CA ARG A 40 23.31 -24.34 -0.98
C ARG A 40 22.21 -24.25 -2.06
N GLU A 41 21.08 -24.93 -1.90
CA GLU A 41 20.25 -25.24 -3.08
C GLU A 41 18.80 -24.77 -3.05
N ASP A 42 18.18 -24.44 -1.90
CA ASP A 42 16.76 -23.97 -1.88
C ASP A 42 16.43 -23.03 -0.71
N ILE A 43 17.36 -22.19 -0.28
CA ILE A 43 17.09 -21.24 0.80
C ILE A 43 16.33 -20.03 0.24
N THR A 44 15.03 -19.98 0.51
CA THR A 44 14.23 -18.76 0.35
C THR A 44 14.67 -17.70 1.37
N TRP A 45 14.57 -16.41 1.01
CA TRP A 45 14.90 -15.27 1.90
C TRP A 45 14.22 -15.35 3.29
N SER A 46 13.11 -16.08 3.39
CA SER A 46 12.41 -16.43 4.64
C SER A 46 13.32 -17.03 5.71
N HIS A 47 14.28 -17.88 5.34
CA HIS A 47 15.22 -18.48 6.28
C HIS A 47 16.11 -17.42 6.92
N TYR A 48 16.71 -16.54 6.10
CA TYR A 48 17.58 -15.48 6.58
C TYR A 48 16.83 -14.44 7.42
N PHE A 49 15.55 -14.18 7.10
CA PHE A 49 14.69 -13.33 7.91
C PHE A 49 14.36 -13.92 9.28
N GLY A 50 14.44 -15.25 9.43
CA GLY A 50 14.17 -15.97 10.66
C GLY A 50 15.39 -16.18 11.55
N LEU A 51 16.59 -15.80 11.09
CA LEU A 51 17.81 -15.94 11.90
C LEU A 51 17.81 -14.92 13.03
N VAL A 52 18.03 -15.40 14.25
CA VAL A 52 18.14 -14.60 15.47
C VAL A 52 19.54 -14.70 16.05
N ASN A 53 19.98 -13.63 16.70
CA ASN A 53 21.22 -13.59 17.46
C ASN A 53 21.03 -14.25 18.85
N GLU A 54 22.10 -14.34 19.62
CA GLU A 54 22.10 -14.92 20.98
C GLU A 54 21.17 -14.17 21.97
N ARG A 55 20.75 -12.95 21.63
CA ARG A 55 19.83 -12.11 22.41
C ARG A 55 18.37 -12.27 21.96
N GLY A 56 18.10 -13.04 20.91
CA GLY A 56 16.78 -13.23 20.33
C GLY A 56 16.35 -12.15 19.33
N ASP A 57 17.22 -11.18 19.02
CA ASP A 57 16.94 -10.16 17.99
C ASP A 57 17.29 -10.68 16.59
N SER A 58 16.72 -10.07 15.55
CA SER A 58 17.06 -10.40 14.17
C SER A 58 18.57 -10.29 13.93
N LYS A 59 19.15 -11.31 13.30
CA LYS A 59 20.60 -11.38 13.01
C LYS A 59 21.03 -10.35 11.97
N TYR A 60 20.14 -9.99 11.04
CA TYR A 60 20.40 -9.06 9.93
C TYR A 60 19.26 -8.05 9.76
N PRO A 61 19.06 -7.12 10.70
CA PRO A 61 17.91 -6.22 10.71
C PRO A 61 17.87 -5.28 9.51
N GLU A 62 19.00 -4.67 9.15
CA GLU A 62 19.05 -3.64 8.10
C GLU A 62 19.00 -4.26 6.71
N PHE A 63 19.72 -5.36 6.51
CA PHE A 63 19.67 -6.13 5.28
C PHE A 63 18.30 -6.76 5.05
N THR A 64 17.62 -7.25 6.09
CA THR A 64 16.24 -7.75 5.99
C THR A 64 15.27 -6.67 5.53
N LYS A 65 15.35 -5.46 6.08
CA LYS A 65 14.52 -4.32 5.66
C LYS A 65 14.76 -4.00 4.19
N LEU A 66 16.02 -3.92 3.78
CA LEU A 66 16.42 -3.60 2.42
C LEU A 66 15.88 -4.63 1.41
N ILE A 67 16.13 -5.92 1.64
CA ILE A 67 15.66 -6.99 0.74
C ILE A 67 14.14 -7.05 0.69
N LYS A 68 13.44 -6.93 1.82
CA LYS A 68 11.98 -6.88 1.83
C LYS A 68 11.46 -5.74 0.97
N ALA A 69 12.04 -4.55 1.06
CA ALA A 69 11.60 -3.44 0.24
C ALA A 69 11.89 -3.60 -1.25
N MET A 70 13.04 -4.16 -1.63
CA MET A 70 13.34 -4.49 -3.03
C MET A 70 12.34 -5.51 -3.60
N LEU A 71 11.99 -6.52 -2.81
CA LEU A 71 11.00 -7.52 -3.20
C LEU A 71 9.61 -6.88 -3.33
N THR A 72 9.21 -6.02 -2.40
CA THR A 72 7.94 -5.28 -2.46
C THR A 72 7.88 -4.37 -3.69
N LEU A 73 8.98 -3.68 -4.04
CA LEU A 73 9.04 -2.85 -5.24
C LEU A 73 8.75 -3.66 -6.51
N SER A 74 9.34 -4.85 -6.60
CA SER A 74 9.16 -5.76 -7.73
C SER A 74 7.73 -6.32 -7.80
N HIS A 75 7.08 -6.51 -6.65
CA HIS A 75 5.68 -6.96 -6.59
C HIS A 75 4.65 -5.83 -6.82
N SER A 76 5.01 -4.59 -6.51
CA SER A 76 4.11 -3.44 -6.67
C SER A 76 3.64 -3.23 -8.11
N SER A 77 4.49 -3.51 -9.11
CA SER A 77 4.10 -3.42 -10.52
C SER A 77 3.13 -4.53 -10.93
N ALA A 78 3.31 -5.74 -10.37
CA ALA A 78 2.44 -6.88 -10.65
C ALA A 78 1.02 -6.69 -10.09
N ASP A 79 0.88 -6.03 -8.94
CA ASP A 79 -0.43 -5.73 -8.36
C ASP A 79 -1.21 -4.69 -9.18
N ALA A 80 -0.53 -3.66 -9.70
CA ALA A 80 -1.14 -2.72 -10.63
C ALA A 80 -1.60 -3.40 -11.93
N GLU A 81 -0.78 -4.28 -12.51
CA GLU A 81 -1.11 -5.05 -13.72
C GLU A 81 -2.29 -6.01 -13.50
N ARG A 82 -2.37 -6.64 -12.32
CA ARG A 82 -3.53 -7.45 -11.91
C ARG A 82 -4.80 -6.60 -11.79
N GLY A 83 -4.69 -5.40 -11.25
CA GLY A 83 -5.77 -4.41 -11.21
C GLY A 83 -6.29 -4.07 -12.60
N PHE A 84 -5.40 -3.75 -13.54
CA PHE A 84 -5.74 -3.45 -14.94
C PHE A 84 -6.35 -4.65 -15.68
N SER A 85 -5.84 -5.85 -15.48
CA SER A 85 -6.42 -7.06 -16.07
C SER A 85 -7.85 -7.30 -15.60
N ARG A 86 -8.12 -7.01 -14.32
CA ARG A 86 -9.44 -7.17 -13.72
C ARG A 86 -10.41 -6.05 -14.12
N SER A 87 -9.94 -4.82 -14.25
CA SER A 87 -10.76 -3.73 -14.80
C SER A 87 -11.08 -3.95 -16.27
N GLY A 88 -10.12 -4.41 -17.08
CA GLY A 88 -10.34 -4.74 -18.49
C GLY A 88 -11.41 -5.82 -18.71
N ARG A 89 -11.50 -6.81 -17.82
CA ARG A 89 -12.59 -7.82 -17.84
C ARG A 89 -13.97 -7.22 -17.50
N ILE A 90 -14.01 -6.14 -16.73
CA ILE A 90 -15.24 -5.47 -16.30
C ILE A 90 -15.73 -4.48 -17.36
N LEU A 91 -14.81 -3.74 -17.97
CA LEU A 91 -15.07 -2.66 -18.95
C LEU A 91 -15.20 -3.15 -20.41
N GLY A 92 -15.44 -4.45 -20.63
CA GLY A 92 -15.54 -5.03 -21.98
C GLY A 92 -16.74 -4.50 -22.80
N GLU A 93 -16.77 -4.85 -24.09
CA GLU A 93 -17.62 -4.23 -25.13
C GLU A 93 -19.13 -4.09 -24.81
N ASP A 94 -19.68 -4.98 -23.99
CA ASP A 94 -21.12 -4.98 -23.63
C ASP A 94 -21.44 -4.48 -22.22
N LYS A 95 -20.46 -4.06 -21.40
CA LYS A 95 -20.71 -3.87 -19.95
C LYS A 95 -20.17 -2.56 -19.37
N ALA A 96 -21.16 -1.67 -19.19
CA ALA A 96 -21.29 -0.63 -18.18
C ALA A 96 -20.35 0.60 -18.31
N LEU A 97 -20.98 1.74 -18.60
CA LEU A 97 -20.50 3.08 -18.28
C LEU A 97 -20.36 3.21 -16.75
N MET A 98 -19.25 2.71 -16.20
CA MET A 98 -18.90 2.91 -14.79
C MET A 98 -17.88 4.04 -14.74
N SER A 99 -18.11 5.02 -13.87
CA SER A 99 -17.09 6.02 -13.59
C SER A 99 -15.90 5.38 -12.86
N GLU A 100 -14.73 5.98 -12.99
CA GLU A 100 -13.48 5.57 -12.34
C GLU A 100 -13.68 5.30 -10.84
N CYS A 101 -14.38 6.20 -10.14
CA CYS A 101 -14.69 6.07 -8.72
C CYS A 101 -15.45 4.77 -8.38
N VAL A 102 -16.41 4.36 -9.22
CA VAL A 102 -17.20 3.15 -8.99
C VAL A 102 -16.37 1.90 -9.31
N LEU A 103 -15.51 1.97 -10.32
CA LEU A 103 -14.56 0.91 -10.64
C LEU A 103 -13.58 0.69 -9.47
N ASP A 104 -12.98 1.76 -8.95
CA ASP A 104 -12.04 1.72 -7.83
C ASP A 104 -12.68 1.16 -6.57
N ALA A 105 -13.87 1.66 -6.22
CA ALA A 105 -14.63 1.16 -5.07
C ALA A 105 -14.90 -0.34 -5.20
N ARG A 106 -15.25 -0.81 -6.40
CA ARG A 106 -15.51 -2.23 -6.65
C ARG A 106 -14.23 -3.07 -6.54
N LEU A 107 -13.12 -2.61 -7.12
CA LEU A 107 -11.84 -3.32 -7.04
C LEU A 107 -11.38 -3.41 -5.59
N MET A 108 -11.44 -2.32 -4.83
CA MET A 108 -11.11 -2.28 -3.41
C MET A 108 -11.95 -3.25 -2.58
N VAL A 109 -13.27 -3.30 -2.79
CA VAL A 109 -14.16 -4.23 -2.07
C VAL A 109 -13.81 -5.68 -2.40
N TYR A 110 -13.55 -5.99 -3.67
CA TYR A 110 -13.19 -7.35 -4.08
C TYR A 110 -11.83 -7.79 -3.49
N ASP A 111 -10.84 -6.90 -3.49
CA ASP A 111 -9.50 -7.18 -2.94
C ASP A 111 -9.57 -7.42 -1.43
N THR A 112 -10.32 -6.56 -0.75
CA THR A 112 -10.59 -6.71 0.68
C THR A 112 -11.28 -8.04 0.96
N LEU A 113 -12.31 -8.40 0.18
CA LEU A 113 -13.03 -9.66 0.34
C LEU A 113 -12.11 -10.88 0.14
N ASN A 114 -11.22 -10.82 -0.86
CA ASN A 114 -10.23 -11.86 -1.11
C ASN A 114 -9.24 -12.02 0.04
N LEU A 115 -8.81 -10.91 0.66
CA LEU A 115 -7.94 -10.94 1.84
C LEU A 115 -8.57 -11.71 3.01
N TYR A 116 -9.90 -11.65 3.15
CA TYR A 116 -10.66 -12.42 4.14
C TYR A 116 -11.13 -13.80 3.65
N GLY A 117 -10.63 -14.27 2.51
CA GLY A 117 -10.94 -15.59 1.95
C GLY A 117 -12.37 -15.71 1.41
N GLY A 118 -12.92 -14.62 0.85
CA GLY A 118 -14.26 -14.60 0.27
C GLY A 118 -15.39 -14.51 1.29
N LYS A 119 -15.07 -14.41 2.60
CA LYS A 119 -16.05 -14.45 3.69
C LYS A 119 -16.24 -13.07 4.29
N PRO A 120 -17.36 -12.38 4.00
CA PRO A 120 -17.61 -11.04 4.53
C PRO A 120 -17.77 -11.05 6.07
N GLU A 121 -18.20 -12.18 6.64
CA GLU A 121 -18.37 -12.37 8.09
C GLU A 121 -17.08 -12.21 8.90
N ARG A 122 -15.91 -12.38 8.26
CA ARG A 122 -14.60 -12.22 8.91
C ARG A 122 -14.15 -10.76 8.97
N PHE A 123 -14.89 -9.87 8.31
CA PHE A 123 -14.60 -8.45 8.32
C PHE A 123 -14.96 -7.85 9.69
N VAL A 124 -13.96 -7.40 10.43
CA VAL A 124 -14.17 -6.77 11.73
C VAL A 124 -14.45 -5.28 11.53
N ILE A 125 -15.66 -4.86 11.84
CA ILE A 125 -16.01 -3.42 11.86
C ILE A 125 -15.39 -2.81 13.12
N THR A 126 -14.31 -2.05 12.95
CA THR A 126 -13.66 -1.36 14.06
C THR A 126 -14.47 -0.13 14.50
N LYS A 127 -14.33 0.26 15.78
CA LYS A 127 -14.97 1.48 16.30
C LYS A 127 -14.51 2.73 15.56
N GLU A 128 -13.26 2.75 15.10
CA GLU A 128 -12.71 3.81 14.26
C GLU A 128 -13.45 3.90 12.93
N LEU A 129 -13.76 2.77 12.29
CA LEU A 129 -14.51 2.72 11.04
C LEU A 129 -15.95 3.24 11.22
N LEU A 130 -16.56 2.95 12.37
CA LEU A 130 -17.87 3.53 12.74
C LEU A 130 -17.79 5.04 12.97
N ASN A 131 -16.75 5.52 13.66
CA ASN A 131 -16.55 6.95 13.89
C ASN A 131 -16.28 7.71 12.58
N LEU A 132 -15.50 7.13 11.66
CA LEU A 132 -15.27 7.70 10.33
C LEU A 132 -16.56 7.74 9.50
N ALA A 133 -17.38 6.70 9.57
CA ALA A 133 -18.67 6.69 8.89
C ALA A 133 -19.61 7.78 9.42
N GLN A 134 -19.64 7.99 10.74
CA GLN A 134 -20.41 9.08 11.37
C GLN A 134 -19.89 10.46 10.96
N TYR A 135 -18.58 10.65 10.94
CA TYR A 135 -17.96 11.92 10.52
C TYR A 135 -18.30 12.27 9.07
N ARG A 136 -18.28 11.28 8.17
CA ARG A 136 -18.66 11.46 6.76
C ARG A 136 -20.13 11.84 6.59
N GLN A 137 -21.01 11.30 7.44
CA GLN A 137 -22.42 11.69 7.44
C GLN A 137 -22.60 13.13 7.93
N TYR A 138 -21.81 13.54 8.91
CA TYR A 138 -21.81 14.91 9.42
C TYR A 138 -21.35 15.93 8.36
N GLU A 139 -20.29 15.62 7.60
CA GLU A 139 -19.82 16.48 6.50
C GLU A 139 -20.89 16.66 5.41
N LYS A 140 -21.56 15.57 4.99
CA LYS A 140 -22.67 15.65 4.03
C LYS A 140 -23.79 16.56 4.53
N ASN A 141 -24.17 16.42 5.79
CA ASN A 141 -25.22 17.25 6.40
C ASN A 141 -24.81 18.74 6.41
N ILE A 142 -23.53 19.05 6.65
CA ILE A 142 -23.02 20.42 6.58
C ILE A 142 -23.11 20.97 5.15
N ASP A 143 -22.71 20.19 4.16
CA ASP A 143 -22.72 20.63 2.76
C ASP A 143 -24.14 20.81 2.23
N ASP A 144 -25.07 19.94 2.63
CA ASP A 144 -26.49 20.06 2.32
C ASP A 144 -27.09 21.34 2.96
N LEU A 145 -26.71 21.66 4.20
CA LEU A 145 -27.12 22.90 4.87
C LEU A 145 -26.55 24.14 4.18
N LYS A 146 -25.27 24.12 3.78
CA LYS A 146 -24.65 25.22 3.03
C LYS A 146 -25.33 25.45 1.68
N ASN A 147 -25.65 24.37 0.96
CA ASN A 147 -26.35 24.44 -0.31
C ASN A 147 -27.78 24.97 -0.14
N SER A 148 -28.47 24.55 0.92
CA SER A 148 -29.81 25.07 1.25
C SER A 148 -29.79 26.57 1.57
N ILE A 149 -28.80 27.02 2.35
CA ILE A 149 -28.62 28.44 2.68
C ILE A 149 -28.26 29.24 1.42
N TYR A 150 -27.37 28.73 0.58
CA TYR A 150 -26.98 29.38 -0.67
C TYR A 150 -28.17 29.54 -1.62
N ILE A 151 -29.00 28.49 -1.76
CA ILE A 151 -30.23 28.56 -2.53
C ILE A 151 -31.17 29.59 -1.93
N ALA A 152 -31.43 29.56 -0.62
CA ALA A 152 -32.32 30.52 0.04
C ALA A 152 -31.87 31.98 -0.16
N LEU A 153 -30.56 32.25 -0.06
CA LEU A 153 -29.99 33.58 -0.32
C LEU A 153 -30.14 34.02 -1.79
N LEU A 154 -30.02 33.08 -2.73
CA LEU A 154 -30.26 33.35 -4.15
C LEU A 154 -31.75 33.60 -4.43
N THR A 155 -32.66 32.88 -3.77
CA THR A 155 -34.11 33.10 -3.93
C THR A 155 -34.52 34.47 -3.37
N ASP A 156 -34.01 34.85 -2.19
CA ASP A 156 -34.27 36.17 -1.58
C ASP A 156 -33.73 37.31 -2.46
N ALA A 157 -32.57 37.12 -3.10
CA ALA A 157 -32.00 38.09 -4.04
C ALA A 157 -32.80 38.22 -5.36
N VAL A 158 -33.55 37.19 -5.74
CA VAL A 158 -34.44 37.19 -6.92
C VAL A 158 -35.82 37.77 -6.59
N GLU A 159 -36.31 37.58 -5.37
CA GLU A 159 -37.61 38.11 -4.92
C GLU A 159 -37.57 39.58 -4.47
N ASN A 160 -36.41 40.07 -4.00
CA ASN A 160 -36.15 41.49 -3.74
C ASN A 160 -34.95 42.01 -4.57
N PRO A 161 -35.10 42.16 -5.89
CA PRO A 161 -34.09 42.86 -6.68
C PRO A 161 -34.10 44.32 -6.25
N LEU A 162 -32.98 44.80 -5.73
CA LEU A 162 -32.77 46.18 -5.30
C LEU A 162 -33.41 47.18 -6.29
N ILE A 163 -34.38 47.97 -5.80
CA ILE A 163 -34.87 49.20 -6.43
C ILE A 163 -33.71 50.20 -6.52
#